data_AF-A0A920A6D4-F1
#
_entry.id   AF-A0A920A6D4-F1
#
_cell.length_a   1.000
_cell.length_b   1.000
_cell.length_c   1.000
_cell.angle_alpha   90.00
_cell.angle_beta   90.00
_cell.angle_gamma   90.00
#
_symmetry.space_group_name_H-M   'P 1'
#
loop_
_entity.id
_entity.type
_entity.pdbx_description
1 polymer ?
#
loop_
_entity_poly.entity_id
_entity_poly.type
_entity_poly.pdbx_seq_one_letter_code
_entity_poly.pdbx_strand_id
1 'polypeptide(L)'
;MGFAEITPGISGATIAGLFNVYKDFVSVLTAFNPKNILDKNEKFVSNLNLPFIFPLICGMGIAVYAASFAIDYLISEHLFIFKVFLSLIMVIAVIKNCAFDHQIRDAIKFLRGFIFGFLIALAIALTLIEMNFNNSILLIIAGFLAFSAFILPGISGSLVLLLLGSYQFVISAIKMLDVIALLPFILGMTISFLFLPAEIMKSFKANEIRTKVFFSGLILGSIPAVWLHLH
;
A
#
# COMPACT_ATOMS: atom_id res chain seq x y z
N MET A 1 11.27 -5.50 0.36
CA MET A 1 9.87 -5.10 0.11
C MET A 1 9.08 -4.92 1.39
N GLY A 2 9.02 -5.90 2.31
CA GLY A 2 8.23 -5.80 3.55
C GLY A 2 8.49 -4.56 4.43
N PHE A 3 9.76 -4.23 4.69
CA PHE A 3 10.13 -3.02 5.44
C PHE A 3 9.68 -1.71 4.76
N ALA A 4 9.72 -1.66 3.43
CA ALA A 4 9.21 -0.51 2.70
C ALA A 4 7.69 -0.44 2.84
N GLU A 5 7.00 -1.57 2.71
CA GLU A 5 5.54 -1.60 2.71
C GLU A 5 4.92 -1.22 4.05
N ILE A 6 5.56 -1.57 5.16
CA ILE A 6 5.10 -1.20 6.51
C ILE A 6 5.35 0.28 6.85
N THR A 7 6.21 0.97 6.09
CA THR A 7 6.57 2.38 6.32
C THR A 7 5.70 3.29 5.43
N PRO A 8 4.76 4.08 5.97
CA PRO A 8 3.88 4.93 5.18
C PRO A 8 4.66 5.86 4.25
N GLY A 9 4.24 5.91 2.99
CA GLY A 9 4.90 6.72 1.96
C GLY A 9 6.06 6.04 1.23
N ILE A 10 6.53 4.86 1.67
CA ILE A 10 7.46 4.02 0.90
C ILE A 10 6.67 2.83 0.30
N SER A 11 6.81 2.61 -1.00
CA SER A 11 6.08 1.55 -1.72
C SER A 11 6.95 0.30 -1.89
N GLY A 12 6.49 -0.85 -1.40
CA GLY A 12 7.18 -2.13 -1.62
C GLY A 12 7.31 -2.47 -3.11
N ALA A 13 6.29 -2.15 -3.91
CA ALA A 13 6.31 -2.31 -5.37
C ALA A 13 7.37 -1.43 -6.06
N THR A 14 7.68 -0.24 -5.53
CA THR A 14 8.82 0.56 -6.02
C THR A 14 10.14 -0.13 -5.74
N ILE A 15 10.32 -0.68 -4.53
CA ILE A 15 11.54 -1.43 -4.19
C ILE A 15 11.69 -2.65 -5.10
N ALA A 16 10.61 -3.37 -5.40
CA ALA A 16 10.62 -4.45 -6.38
C ALA A 16 11.14 -3.99 -7.75
N GLY A 17 10.76 -2.78 -8.17
CA GLY A 17 11.22 -2.17 -9.41
C GLY A 17 12.73 -1.88 -9.41
N LEU A 18 13.25 -1.34 -8.31
CA LEU A 18 14.69 -1.06 -8.15
C LEU A 18 15.55 -2.32 -8.23
N PHE A 19 15.06 -3.44 -7.70
CA PHE A 19 15.74 -4.74 -7.79
C PHE A 19 15.39 -5.52 -9.06
N ASN A 20 14.67 -4.92 -10.01
CA ASN A 20 14.24 -5.52 -11.27
C ASN A 20 13.43 -6.82 -11.11
N VAL A 21 12.73 -6.98 -9.98
CA VAL A 21 11.86 -8.13 -9.67
C VAL A 21 10.38 -7.79 -9.71
N TYR A 22 10.03 -6.55 -10.08
CA TYR A 22 8.63 -6.10 -10.13
C TYR A 22 7.77 -6.87 -11.13
N LYS A 23 8.34 -7.25 -12.29
CA LYS A 23 7.61 -8.04 -13.29
C LYS A 23 7.25 -9.43 -12.75
N ASP A 24 8.19 -10.07 -12.07
CA ASP A 24 7.97 -11.37 -11.42
C ASP A 24 6.97 -11.24 -10.26
N PHE A 25 7.06 -10.16 -9.48
CA PHE A 25 6.08 -9.88 -8.43
C PHE A 25 4.65 -9.76 -8.99
N VAL A 26 4.45 -8.94 -10.03
CA VAL A 26 3.13 -8.77 -10.65
C VAL A 26 2.64 -10.05 -11.32
N SER A 27 3.52 -10.82 -11.97
CA SER A 27 3.13 -12.08 -12.61
C SER A 27 2.57 -13.06 -11.58
N VAL A 28 3.23 -13.18 -10.42
CA VAL A 28 2.76 -13.98 -9.28
C VAL A 28 1.37 -13.52 -8.84
N LEU A 29 1.17 -12.22 -8.59
CA LEU A 29 -0.12 -11.69 -8.15
C LEU A 29 -1.25 -12.00 -9.16
N THR A 30 -0.98 -11.84 -10.46
CA THR A 30 -2.00 -12.10 -11.50
C THR A 30 -2.27 -13.59 -11.73
N ALA A 31 -1.32 -14.47 -11.40
CA ALA A 31 -1.51 -15.91 -11.52
C ALA A 31 -2.65 -16.40 -10.62
N PHE A 32 -2.76 -15.88 -9.39
CA PHE A 32 -3.77 -16.27 -8.40
C PHE A 32 -5.20 -15.77 -8.68
N ASN A 33 -5.47 -15.19 -9.85
CA ASN A 33 -6.83 -14.83 -10.23
C ASN A 33 -7.75 -16.07 -10.24
N PRO A 34 -8.95 -16.05 -9.63
CA PRO A 34 -9.87 -17.19 -9.60
C PRO A 34 -10.15 -17.81 -10.97
N LYS A 35 -10.25 -17.00 -12.04
CA LYS A 35 -10.44 -17.51 -13.41
C LYS A 35 -9.30 -18.43 -13.84
N ASN A 36 -8.06 -18.07 -13.52
CA ASN A 36 -6.86 -18.86 -13.86
C ASN A 36 -6.77 -20.14 -13.02
N ILE A 37 -7.25 -20.12 -11.78
CA ILE A 37 -7.28 -21.28 -10.86
C ILE A 37 -8.34 -22.29 -11.33
N LEU A 38 -9.53 -21.81 -11.70
CA LEU A 38 -10.67 -22.63 -12.12
C LEU A 38 -10.42 -23.32 -13.47
N ASP A 39 -9.70 -22.67 -14.40
CA ASP A 39 -9.41 -23.22 -15.73
C ASP A 39 -8.41 -24.40 -15.72
N LYS A 40 -7.88 -24.82 -14.55
CA LYS A 40 -6.92 -25.94 -14.38
C LYS A 40 -5.83 -25.99 -15.47
N ASN A 41 -5.39 -24.82 -15.92
CA ASN A 41 -4.39 -24.76 -16.95
C ASN A 41 -3.09 -25.36 -16.39
N GLU A 42 -2.47 -26.32 -17.08
CA GLU A 42 -1.09 -26.74 -16.80
C GLU A 42 -0.14 -25.51 -16.79
N LYS A 43 -0.55 -24.43 -17.47
CA LYS A 43 0.08 -23.10 -17.42
C LYS A 43 0.05 -22.40 -16.05
N PHE A 44 -0.91 -22.68 -15.17
CA PHE A 44 -0.95 -22.07 -13.82
C PHE A 44 0.28 -22.49 -13.01
N VAL A 45 0.58 -23.80 -13.00
CA VAL A 45 1.73 -24.35 -12.29
C VAL A 45 3.05 -23.96 -12.97
N SER A 46 3.10 -23.95 -14.31
CA SER A 46 4.32 -23.54 -15.04
C SER A 46 4.63 -22.03 -14.93
N ASN A 47 3.62 -21.19 -14.66
CA ASN A 47 3.80 -19.74 -14.48
C ASN A 47 4.14 -19.34 -13.04
N LEU A 48 4.04 -20.25 -12.07
CA LEU A 48 4.46 -20.00 -10.69
C LEU A 48 5.97 -20.18 -10.58
N ASN A 49 6.70 -19.07 -10.62
CA ASN A 49 8.14 -19.06 -10.32
C ASN A 49 8.36 -19.31 -8.81
N LEU A 50 8.19 -20.56 -8.36
CA LEU A 50 8.35 -20.95 -6.95
C LEU A 50 9.69 -20.52 -6.34
N PRO A 51 10.84 -20.64 -7.05
CA PRO A 51 12.12 -20.11 -6.57
C PRO A 51 12.12 -18.60 -6.29
N PHE A 52 11.22 -17.85 -6.91
CA PHE A 52 11.01 -16.43 -6.64
C PHE A 52 9.97 -16.18 -5.54
N ILE A 53 8.82 -16.86 -5.62
CA ILE A 53 7.68 -16.67 -4.69
C ILE A 53 8.07 -16.99 -3.25
N PHE A 54 8.73 -18.12 -3.02
CA PHE A 54 9.01 -18.60 -1.67
C PHE A 54 9.94 -17.64 -0.90
N PRO A 55 11.12 -17.26 -1.44
CA PRO A 55 11.97 -16.25 -0.79
C PRO A 55 11.27 -14.90 -0.64
N LEU A 56 10.44 -14.49 -1.60
CA LEU A 56 9.72 -13.23 -1.54
C LEU A 56 8.73 -13.20 -0.37
N ILE A 57 7.85 -14.20 -0.25
CA ILE A 57 6.84 -14.25 0.81
C ILE A 57 7.50 -14.38 2.17
N CYS A 58 8.45 -15.30 2.34
CA CYS A 58 9.17 -15.48 3.60
C CYS A 58 9.94 -14.22 3.99
N GLY A 59 10.69 -13.62 3.06
CA GLY A 59 11.45 -12.40 3.29
C GLY A 59 10.56 -11.20 3.60
N MET A 60 9.40 -11.08 2.92
CA MET A 60 8.42 -10.04 3.24
C MET A 60 7.82 -10.23 4.62
N GLY A 61 7.41 -11.44 4.99
CA GLY A 61 6.83 -11.74 6.30
C GLY A 61 7.80 -11.45 7.44
N ILE A 62 9.05 -11.93 7.33
CA ILE A 62 10.10 -11.66 8.31
C ILE A 62 10.37 -10.15 8.40
N ALA A 63 10.48 -9.46 7.26
CA ALA A 63 10.76 -8.03 7.26
C ALA A 63 9.61 -7.20 7.85
N VAL A 64 8.35 -7.56 7.57
CA VAL A 64 7.16 -6.89 8.15
C VAL A 64 7.13 -7.10 9.66
N TYR A 65 7.33 -8.34 10.13
CA TYR A 65 7.34 -8.64 11.56
C TYR A 65 8.49 -7.93 12.28
N ALA A 66 9.72 -8.00 11.76
CA ALA A 66 10.86 -7.31 12.39
C ALA A 66 10.67 -5.78 12.39
N ALA A 67 10.14 -5.22 11.30
CA ALA A 67 9.89 -3.79 11.18
C ALA A 67 8.77 -3.31 12.10
N SER A 68 7.78 -4.13 12.44
CA SER A 68 6.69 -3.69 13.33
C SER A 68 7.22 -3.29 14.71
N PHE A 69 8.27 -3.94 15.22
CA PHE A 69 8.96 -3.53 16.46
C PHE A 69 9.65 -2.18 16.32
N ALA A 70 10.33 -1.94 15.19
CA ALA A 70 11.03 -0.68 14.95
C ALA A 70 10.04 0.49 14.79
N ILE A 71 8.93 0.27 14.06
CA ILE A 71 7.86 1.25 13.89
C ILE A 71 7.21 1.55 15.23
N ASP A 72 6.85 0.52 16.01
CA ASP A 72 6.26 0.68 17.33
C ASP A 72 7.18 1.47 18.27
N TYR A 73 8.47 1.15 18.30
CA TYR A 73 9.48 1.93 19.04
C TYR A 73 9.54 3.40 18.58
N LEU A 74 9.53 3.66 17.27
CA LEU A 74 9.52 5.03 16.74
C LEU A 74 8.25 5.79 17.10
N ILE A 75 7.11 5.12 17.18
CA ILE A 75 5.83 5.71 17.62
C ILE A 75 5.89 6.01 19.12
N SER A 76 6.36 5.08 19.96
CA SER A 76 6.37 5.26 21.42
C SER A 76 7.42 6.26 21.91
N GLU A 77 8.63 6.23 21.37
CA GLU A 77 9.77 6.99 21.91
C GLU A 77 10.12 8.24 21.08
N HIS A 78 9.82 8.24 19.78
CA HIS A 78 10.28 9.26 18.83
C HIS A 78 9.19 9.78 17.88
N LEU A 79 7.93 9.81 18.37
CA LEU A 79 6.74 10.10 17.55
C LEU A 79 6.90 11.34 16.67
N PHE A 80 7.36 12.45 17.24
CA PHE A 80 7.48 13.72 16.52
C PHE A 80 8.45 13.62 15.34
N ILE A 81 9.64 13.04 15.57
CA ILE A 81 10.65 12.86 14.53
C ILE A 81 10.13 11.89 13.46
N PHE A 82 9.42 10.85 13.88
CA PHE A 82 8.82 9.89 12.97
C PHE A 82 7.74 10.53 12.08
N LYS A 83 6.86 11.39 12.64
CA LYS A 83 5.87 12.17 11.87
C LYS A 83 6.52 13.08 10.83
N VAL A 84 7.61 13.76 11.20
CA VAL A 84 8.39 14.60 10.27
C VAL A 84 8.99 13.75 9.15
N PHE A 85 9.58 12.61 9.49
CA PHE A 85 10.18 11.68 8.53
C PHE A 85 9.14 11.15 7.53
N LEU A 86 7.98 10.68 8.00
CA LEU A 86 6.91 10.19 7.13
C LEU A 86 6.39 11.31 6.21
N SER A 87 6.17 12.51 6.75
CA SER A 87 5.73 13.66 5.96
C SER A 87 6.72 14.00 4.85
N LEU A 88 8.03 13.97 5.14
CA LEU A 88 9.09 14.24 4.17
C LEU A 88 9.11 13.17 3.07
N ILE A 89 9.02 11.89 3.43
CA ILE A 89 8.95 10.79 2.46
C ILE A 89 7.75 10.94 1.55
N MET A 90 6.59 11.30 2.08
CA MET A 90 5.37 11.51 1.29
C MET A 90 5.55 12.64 0.28
N VAL A 91 6.18 13.76 0.67
CA VAL A 91 6.54 14.84 -0.26
C VAL A 91 7.51 14.34 -1.35
N ILE A 92 8.53 13.56 -0.99
CA ILE A 92 9.47 12.98 -1.95
C ILE A 92 8.76 12.03 -2.91
N ALA A 93 7.84 11.20 -2.42
CA ALA A 93 7.04 10.31 -3.25
C ALA A 93 6.19 11.07 -4.27
N VAL A 94 5.59 12.20 -3.87
CA VAL A 94 4.86 13.11 -4.76
C VAL A 94 5.76 13.70 -5.84
N ILE A 95 6.94 14.20 -5.46
CA ILE A 95 7.91 14.76 -6.41
C ILE A 95 8.35 13.69 -7.40
N LYS A 96 8.72 12.50 -6.93
CA LYS A 96 9.11 11.38 -7.78
C LYS A 96 8.00 11.04 -8.78
N ASN A 97 6.78 10.83 -8.27
CA ASN A 97 5.64 10.40 -9.07
C ASN A 97 5.23 11.44 -10.11
N CYS A 98 5.38 12.75 -9.85
CA CYS A 98 4.94 13.83 -10.75
C CYS A 98 6.05 14.45 -11.63
N ALA A 99 7.33 14.28 -11.28
CA ALA A 99 8.43 14.99 -11.95
C ALA A 99 9.61 14.12 -12.38
N PHE A 100 9.88 12.97 -11.74
CA PHE A 100 11.01 12.10 -12.10
C PHE A 100 10.59 10.91 -12.95
N ASP A 101 9.44 10.32 -12.67
CA ASP A 101 8.95 9.17 -13.44
C ASP A 101 8.51 9.55 -14.87
N HIS A 102 8.25 10.84 -15.12
CA HIS A 102 7.81 11.37 -16.41
C HIS A 102 8.01 12.89 -16.48
N GLN A 103 7.81 13.49 -17.66
CA GLN A 103 7.92 14.95 -17.82
C GLN A 103 6.81 15.66 -17.04
N ILE A 104 7.17 16.71 -16.29
CA ILE A 104 6.22 17.49 -15.49
C ILE A 104 5.06 18.09 -16.32
N ARG A 105 5.31 18.37 -17.61
CA ARG A 105 4.28 18.86 -18.54
C ARG A 105 3.14 17.86 -18.74
N ASP A 106 3.44 16.57 -18.67
CA ASP A 106 2.41 15.52 -18.77
C ASP A 106 1.64 15.37 -17.46
N ALA A 107 2.31 15.59 -16.31
CA ALA A 107 1.65 15.62 -15.01
C ALA A 107 0.59 16.73 -14.92
N ILE A 108 0.94 17.94 -15.40
CA ILE A 108 0.07 19.13 -15.35
C ILE A 108 -1.25 18.89 -16.11
N LYS A 109 -1.25 18.08 -17.18
CA LYS A 109 -2.49 17.72 -17.90
C LYS A 109 -3.52 17.04 -17.00
N PHE A 110 -3.08 16.39 -15.93
CA PHE A 110 -3.93 15.66 -14.98
C PHE A 110 -4.06 16.36 -13.62
N LEU A 111 -3.77 17.67 -13.53
CA LEU A 111 -3.86 18.45 -12.30
C LEU A 111 -5.22 18.37 -11.61
N ARG A 112 -6.32 18.27 -12.38
CA ARG A 112 -7.67 18.05 -11.81
C ARG A 112 -7.76 16.75 -11.00
N GLY A 113 -7.13 15.68 -11.49
CA GLY A 113 -7.05 14.40 -10.79
C GLY A 113 -6.22 14.52 -9.51
N PHE A 114 -5.10 15.24 -9.57
CA PHE A 114 -4.30 15.55 -8.37
C PHE A 114 -5.12 16.26 -7.30
N ILE A 115 -5.80 17.36 -7.66
CA ILE A 115 -6.62 18.15 -6.73
C ILE A 115 -7.75 17.28 -6.15
N PHE A 116 -8.39 16.47 -6.99
CA PHE A 116 -9.45 15.57 -6.53
C PHE A 116 -8.94 14.53 -5.52
N GLY A 117 -7.81 13.88 -5.81
CA GLY A 117 -7.16 12.96 -4.86
C GLY A 117 -6.76 13.66 -3.56
N PHE A 118 -6.18 14.86 -3.66
CA PHE A 118 -5.81 15.68 -2.51
C PHE A 118 -7.01 15.99 -1.62
N LEU A 119 -8.13 16.44 -2.20
CA LEU A 119 -9.33 16.78 -1.45
C LEU A 119 -9.97 15.55 -0.80
N ILE A 120 -9.96 14.39 -1.46
CA ILE A 120 -10.44 13.13 -0.86
C ILE A 120 -9.60 12.77 0.38
N ALA A 121 -8.27 12.73 0.24
CA ALA A 121 -7.41 12.38 1.36
C ALA A 121 -7.49 13.41 2.49
N LEU A 122 -7.55 14.70 2.15
CA LEU A 122 -7.69 15.77 3.14
C LEU A 122 -9.03 15.65 3.89
N ALA A 123 -10.13 15.37 3.19
CA ALA A 123 -11.43 15.18 3.80
C ALA A 123 -11.42 13.99 4.78
N ILE A 124 -10.80 12.87 4.40
CA ILE A 124 -10.65 11.69 5.27
C ILE A 124 -9.73 12.02 6.47
N ALA A 125 -8.61 12.69 6.25
CA ALA A 125 -7.65 13.02 7.30
C ALA A 125 -8.22 13.99 8.35
N LEU A 126 -9.13 14.87 7.95
CA LEU A 126 -9.76 15.86 8.83
C LEU A 126 -11.09 15.38 9.42
N THR A 127 -11.52 14.13 9.17
CA THR A 127 -12.73 13.62 9.81
C THR A 127 -12.53 13.54 11.32
N LEU A 128 -13.43 14.15 12.07
CA LEU A 128 -13.47 14.07 13.54
C LEU A 128 -14.08 12.75 14.05
N ILE A 129 -14.51 11.86 13.14
CA ILE A 129 -15.08 10.56 13.49
C ILE A 129 -13.93 9.59 13.69
N GLU A 130 -13.67 9.21 14.93
CA GLU A 130 -12.76 8.10 15.22
C GLU A 130 -13.33 6.80 14.65
N MET A 131 -12.65 6.24 13.66
CA MET A 131 -13.04 4.96 13.08
C MET A 131 -12.74 3.84 14.07
N ASN A 132 -13.80 3.24 14.62
CA ASN A 132 -13.65 2.13 15.55
C ASN A 132 -13.33 0.83 14.82
N PHE A 133 -12.04 0.50 14.75
CA PHE A 133 -11.55 -0.72 14.11
C PHE A 133 -11.77 -2.00 14.92
N ASN A 134 -12.48 -1.97 16.06
CA ASN A 134 -13.13 -3.18 16.59
C ASN A 134 -14.27 -3.66 15.68
N ASN A 135 -14.76 -2.80 14.78
CA ASN A 135 -15.69 -3.21 13.74
C ASN A 135 -14.95 -4.00 12.65
N SER A 136 -15.18 -5.30 12.59
CA SER A 136 -14.57 -6.20 11.61
C SER A 136 -14.81 -5.78 10.16
N ILE A 137 -15.94 -5.13 9.84
CA ILE A 137 -16.25 -4.66 8.49
C ILE A 137 -15.29 -3.54 8.05
N LEU A 138 -14.99 -2.60 8.95
CA LEU A 138 -14.05 -1.51 8.65
C LEU A 138 -12.63 -2.05 8.42
N LEU A 139 -12.22 -3.05 9.19
CA LEU A 139 -10.93 -3.74 8.98
C LEU A 139 -10.88 -4.52 7.66
N ILE A 140 -11.96 -5.18 7.26
CA ILE A 140 -12.06 -5.84 5.95
C ILE A 140 -11.88 -4.80 4.83
N ILE A 141 -12.59 -3.66 4.92
CA ILE A 141 -12.46 -2.58 3.93
C ILE A 141 -11.04 -2.02 3.92
N ALA A 142 -10.43 -1.80 5.09
CA ALA A 142 -9.06 -1.33 5.20
C ALA A 142 -8.05 -2.29 4.55
N GLY A 143 -8.18 -3.60 4.79
CA GLY A 143 -7.35 -4.63 4.16
C GLY A 143 -7.51 -4.69 2.65
N PHE A 144 -8.76 -4.59 2.19
CA PHE A 144 -9.07 -4.56 0.76
C PHE A 144 -8.43 -3.34 0.07
N LEU A 145 -8.60 -2.14 0.63
CA LEU A 145 -8.04 -0.91 0.06
C LEU A 145 -6.51 -0.86 0.15
N ALA A 146 -5.93 -1.28 1.27
CA ALA A 146 -4.48 -1.31 1.46
C ALA A 146 -3.79 -2.25 0.47
N PHE A 147 -4.31 -3.47 0.26
CA PHE A 147 -3.74 -4.37 -0.73
C PHE A 147 -3.94 -3.86 -2.16
N SER A 148 -5.09 -3.24 -2.46
CA SER A 148 -5.35 -2.63 -3.77
C SER A 148 -4.32 -1.55 -4.11
N ALA A 149 -3.95 -0.74 -3.11
CA ALA A 149 -2.94 0.30 -3.23
C ALA A 149 -1.52 -0.27 -3.36
N PHE A 150 -1.19 -1.32 -2.60
CA PHE A 150 0.11 -1.99 -2.62
C PHE A 150 0.52 -2.53 -4.00
N ILE A 151 -0.45 -3.00 -4.80
CA ILE A 151 -0.19 -3.53 -6.15
C ILE A 151 0.42 -2.46 -7.07
N LEU A 152 0.07 -1.18 -6.86
CA LEU A 152 0.49 -0.09 -7.73
C LEU A 152 1.90 0.42 -7.36
N PRO A 153 2.80 0.57 -8.35
CA PRO A 153 4.16 0.99 -8.09
C PRO A 153 4.18 2.47 -7.71
N GLY A 154 4.78 2.77 -6.56
CA GLY A 154 4.87 4.15 -6.04
C GLY A 154 3.75 4.54 -5.09
N ILE A 155 2.88 3.58 -4.74
CA ILE A 155 1.80 3.73 -3.78
C ILE A 155 2.00 2.66 -2.69
N SER A 156 1.75 3.05 -1.44
CA SER A 156 1.96 2.21 -0.26
C SER A 156 0.62 1.86 0.38
N GLY A 157 0.40 0.59 0.69
CA GLY A 157 -0.77 0.11 1.44
C GLY A 157 -0.77 0.62 2.88
N SER A 158 0.39 0.74 3.53
CA SER A 158 0.46 1.32 4.89
C SER A 158 0.05 2.79 4.92
N LEU A 159 0.24 3.53 3.83
CA LEU A 159 -0.28 4.90 3.72
C LEU A 159 -1.81 4.92 3.71
N VAL A 160 -2.45 3.97 3.04
CA VAL A 160 -3.91 3.83 3.09
C VAL A 160 -4.37 3.51 4.51
N LEU A 161 -3.68 2.62 5.22
CA LEU A 161 -4.00 2.32 6.61
C LEU A 161 -3.84 3.53 7.53
N LEU A 162 -2.79 4.34 7.31
CA LEU A 162 -2.56 5.57 8.06
C LEU A 162 -3.68 6.58 7.80
N LEU A 163 -4.03 6.78 6.53
CA LEU A 163 -5.12 7.66 6.13
C LEU A 163 -6.45 7.23 6.76
N LEU A 164 -6.73 5.93 6.80
CA LEU A 164 -7.95 5.38 7.42
C LEU A 164 -7.88 5.35 8.96
N GLY A 165 -6.72 5.57 9.57
CA GLY A 165 -6.53 5.48 11.03
C GLY A 165 -6.39 4.06 11.58
N SER A 166 -6.23 3.04 10.73
CA SER A 166 -6.05 1.62 11.15
C SER A 166 -4.59 1.21 11.31
N TYR A 167 -3.65 2.08 10.92
CA TYR A 167 -2.22 1.73 10.87
C TYR A 167 -1.69 1.21 12.21
N GLN A 168 -1.89 1.94 13.30
CA GLN A 168 -1.37 1.55 14.62
C GLN A 168 -1.97 0.23 15.13
N PHE A 169 -3.27 0.05 14.94
CA PHE A 169 -3.94 -1.21 15.27
C PHE A 169 -3.28 -2.39 14.53
N VAL A 170 -3.06 -2.26 13.22
CA VAL A 170 -2.43 -3.30 12.40
C VAL A 170 -0.97 -3.54 12.82
N ILE A 171 -0.18 -2.48 13.08
CA ILE A 171 1.22 -2.61 13.55
C ILE A 171 1.28 -3.36 14.88
N SER A 172 0.43 -2.97 15.83
CA SER A 172 0.37 -3.58 17.16
C SER A 172 -0.06 -5.05 17.07
N ALA A 173 -1.09 -5.37 16.28
CA ALA A 173 -1.54 -6.73 16.08
C ALA A 173 -0.49 -7.62 15.39
N ILE A 174 0.28 -7.08 14.42
CA ILE A 174 1.43 -7.78 13.82
C ILE A 174 2.51 -8.06 14.85
N LYS A 175 2.90 -7.05 15.64
CA LYS A 175 3.94 -7.18 16.68
C LYS A 175 3.57 -8.22 17.73
N MET A 176 2.31 -8.22 18.16
CA MET A 176 1.79 -9.18 19.15
C MET A 176 1.45 -10.55 18.57
N LEU A 177 1.55 -10.72 17.24
CA LEU A 177 1.07 -11.92 16.54
C LEU A 177 -0.40 -12.23 16.85
N ASP A 178 -1.23 -11.19 17.01
CA ASP A 178 -2.67 -11.33 17.25
C ASP A 178 -3.39 -11.62 15.93
N VAL A 179 -3.33 -12.89 15.53
CA VAL A 179 -3.93 -13.39 14.29
C VAL A 179 -5.45 -13.20 14.31
N ILE A 180 -6.10 -13.24 15.48
CA ILE A 180 -7.55 -13.10 15.60
C ILE A 180 -7.95 -11.66 15.27
N ALA A 181 -7.25 -10.67 15.85
CA ALA A 181 -7.47 -9.25 15.54
C ALA A 181 -7.17 -8.91 14.07
N LEU A 182 -6.17 -9.55 13.47
CA LEU A 182 -5.81 -9.37 12.06
C LEU A 182 -6.73 -10.10 11.08
N LEU A 183 -7.52 -11.08 11.52
CA LEU A 183 -8.30 -11.93 10.62
C LEU A 183 -9.22 -11.14 9.67
N PRO A 184 -10.01 -10.15 10.14
CA PRO A 184 -10.85 -9.35 9.23
C PRO A 184 -10.03 -8.58 8.20
N PHE A 185 -8.89 -8.02 8.62
CA PHE A 185 -7.96 -7.32 7.73
C PHE A 185 -7.37 -8.26 6.67
N ILE A 186 -6.91 -9.45 7.07
CA ILE A 186 -6.39 -10.49 6.17
C ILE A 186 -7.46 -10.96 5.18
N LEU A 187 -8.72 -11.09 5.61
CA LEU A 187 -9.83 -11.41 4.71
C LEU A 187 -9.99 -10.35 3.61
N GLY A 188 -10.01 -9.06 3.99
CA GLY A 188 -10.05 -7.95 3.05
C GLY A 188 -8.89 -7.96 2.05
N MET A 189 -7.67 -8.14 2.55
CA MET A 189 -6.46 -8.26 1.72
C MET A 189 -6.57 -9.43 0.75
N THR A 190 -7.03 -10.60 1.22
CA THR A 190 -7.16 -11.81 0.41
C THR A 190 -8.18 -11.62 -0.72
N ILE A 191 -9.31 -10.97 -0.45
CA ILE A 191 -10.29 -10.63 -1.48
C ILE A 191 -9.65 -9.71 -2.53
N SER A 192 -8.98 -8.64 -2.13
CA SER A 192 -8.29 -7.75 -3.08
C SER A 192 -7.23 -8.50 -3.89
N PHE A 193 -6.40 -9.32 -3.23
CA PHE A 193 -5.36 -10.14 -3.85
C PHE A 193 -5.88 -11.08 -4.94
N LEU A 194 -7.02 -11.73 -4.73
CA LEU A 194 -7.56 -12.67 -5.70
C LEU A 194 -8.14 -11.94 -6.93
N PHE A 195 -8.86 -10.84 -6.73
CA PHE A 195 -9.69 -10.28 -7.81
C PHE A 195 -9.06 -9.09 -8.53
N LEU A 196 -8.25 -8.27 -7.86
CA LEU A 196 -7.86 -6.96 -8.37
C LEU A 196 -6.53 -6.85 -9.12
N PRO A 197 -5.47 -7.66 -8.88
CA PRO A 197 -4.17 -7.43 -9.51
C PRO A 197 -4.22 -7.33 -11.04
N ALA A 198 -4.95 -8.22 -11.70
CA ALA A 198 -5.06 -8.23 -13.16
C ALA A 198 -5.75 -6.97 -13.69
N GLU A 199 -6.87 -6.57 -13.08
CA GLU A 199 -7.65 -5.40 -13.51
C GLU A 199 -6.93 -4.09 -13.21
N ILE A 200 -6.33 -3.97 -12.02
CA ILE A 200 -5.52 -2.82 -11.62
C ILE A 200 -4.33 -2.66 -12.56
N MET A 201 -3.59 -3.74 -12.85
CA MET A 201 -2.42 -3.67 -13.73
C MET A 201 -2.79 -3.29 -15.16
N LYS A 202 -3.90 -3.81 -15.67
CA LYS A 202 -4.43 -3.47 -16.99
C LYS A 202 -4.79 -1.98 -17.07
N SER A 203 -5.52 -1.48 -16.08
CA SER A 203 -5.91 -0.06 -16.01
C SER A 203 -4.70 0.86 -15.83
N PHE A 204 -3.76 0.48 -14.97
CA PHE A 204 -2.54 1.23 -14.70
C PHE A 204 -1.68 1.37 -15.96
N LYS A 205 -1.43 0.29 -16.72
CA LYS A 205 -0.66 0.36 -17.97
C LYS A 205 -1.30 1.28 -19.01
N ALA A 206 -2.63 1.36 -19.06
CA ALA A 206 -3.34 2.22 -19.99
C ALA A 206 -3.33 3.70 -19.59
N ASN A 207 -3.17 4.01 -18.29
CA ASN A 207 -3.34 5.36 -17.75
C ASN A 207 -2.26 5.73 -16.71
N GLU A 208 -1.04 5.23 -16.86
CA GLU A 208 0.01 5.27 -15.83
C GLU A 208 0.22 6.67 -15.24
N ILE A 209 0.45 7.67 -16.09
CA ILE A 209 0.68 9.06 -15.68
C ILE A 209 -0.53 9.60 -14.90
N ARG A 210 -1.75 9.40 -15.42
CA ARG A 210 -2.98 9.86 -14.77
C ARG A 210 -3.14 9.24 -13.38
N THR A 211 -2.89 7.93 -13.26
CA THR A 211 -3.00 7.21 -12.00
C THR A 211 -1.95 7.70 -11.00
N LYS A 212 -0.69 7.81 -11.41
CA LYS A 212 0.38 8.35 -10.54
C LYS A 212 0.05 9.75 -10.02
N VAL A 213 -0.42 10.64 -10.89
CA VAL A 213 -0.78 12.02 -10.52
C VAL A 213 -1.96 12.07 -9.55
N PHE A 214 -3.01 11.26 -9.77
CA PHE A 214 -4.13 11.15 -8.84
C PHE A 214 -3.68 10.68 -7.45
N PHE A 215 -2.87 9.62 -7.39
CA PHE A 215 -2.36 9.11 -6.13
C PHE A 215 -1.34 10.03 -5.47
N SER A 216 -0.56 10.81 -6.22
CA SER A 216 0.25 11.89 -5.64
C SER A 216 -0.62 12.92 -4.92
N GLY A 217 -1.80 13.23 -5.45
CA GLY A 217 -2.80 14.03 -4.74
C GLY A 217 -3.19 13.40 -3.41
N LEU A 218 -3.56 12.11 -3.42
CA LEU A 218 -3.89 11.35 -2.20
C LEU A 218 -2.73 11.31 -1.19
N ILE A 219 -1.49 11.11 -1.67
CA ILE A 219 -0.29 11.10 -0.82
C ILE A 219 -0.08 12.47 -0.18
N LEU A 220 -0.17 13.56 -0.94
CA LEU A 220 0.02 14.89 -0.36
C LEU A 220 -1.11 15.25 0.63
N GLY A 221 -2.35 14.91 0.27
CA GLY A 221 -3.54 15.19 1.09
C GLY A 221 -3.63 14.33 2.36
N SER A 222 -2.86 13.26 2.46
CA SER A 222 -2.81 12.39 3.65
C SER A 222 -1.75 12.80 4.67
N ILE A 223 -0.92 13.82 4.39
CA ILE A 223 0.04 14.34 5.37
C ILE A 223 -0.66 14.72 6.69
N PRO A 224 -1.79 15.43 6.72
CA PRO A 224 -2.49 15.72 7.98
C PRO A 224 -2.86 14.48 8.79
N ALA A 225 -3.15 13.34 8.15
CA ALA A 225 -3.44 12.07 8.84
C ALA A 225 -2.21 11.56 9.61
N VAL A 226 -0.98 11.80 9.12
CA VAL A 226 0.25 11.50 9.88
C VAL A 226 0.25 12.22 11.24
N TRP A 227 -0.27 13.45 11.27
CA TRP A 227 -0.24 14.28 12.47
C TRP A 227 -1.41 13.99 13.40
N LEU A 228 -2.59 13.70 12.83
CA LEU A 228 -3.85 13.52 13.55
C LEU A 228 -4.10 12.07 13.99
N HIS A 229 -3.80 11.09 13.14
CA HIS A 229 -4.15 9.69 13.41
C HIS A 229 -3.04 8.89 14.08
N LEU A 230 -1.78 9.34 14.00
CA LEU A 230 -0.65 8.67 14.63
C LEU A 230 -0.40 9.26 16.02
N HIS A 231 -0.56 8.47 17.08
CA HIS A 231 -0.41 8.90 18.47
C HIS A 231 0.28 7.88 19.38
#